data_AF-A0ABC8LPG5-F1
#
_entry.id   AF-A0ABC8LPG5-F1
#
_cell.length_a   1.000
_cell.length_b   1.000
_cell.length_c   1.000
_cell.angle_alpha   90.00
_cell.angle_beta   90.00
_cell.angle_gamma   90.00
#
_symmetry.space_group_name_H-M   'P 1'
#
loop_
_entity.id
_entity.type
_entity.pdbx_description
1 polymer ?
#
loop_
_entity_poly.entity_id
_entity_poly.type
_entity_poly.pdbx_seq_one_letter_code
_entity_poly.pdbx_strand_id
1 'polypeptide(L)'
;MNVLFGIIRKLGHKRSLSDSELSRISNGLSYLTQAGFKVEWLWSKLEMADLGRKKRDACQARILELKQEVKKLERAMSGLKADLKNEKVKLNHSSFRNFLGVASA
;
A
#
# COMPACT_ATOMS: atom_id res chain seq x y z
N MET A 1 -32.33 17.37 10.50
CA MET A 1 -31.66 16.27 11.25
C MET A 1 -30.85 16.89 12.38
N ASN A 2 -30.91 16.32 13.59
CA ASN A 2 -30.11 16.77 14.73
C ASN A 2 -28.61 16.48 14.51
N VAL A 3 -27.72 17.40 14.92
CA VAL A 3 -26.25 17.28 14.83
C VAL A 3 -25.76 15.97 15.45
N LEU A 4 -26.25 15.63 16.65
CA LEU A 4 -25.90 14.41 17.38
C LEU A 4 -26.25 13.15 16.57
N PHE A 5 -27.47 13.08 16.04
CA PHE A 5 -27.91 11.95 15.22
C PHE A 5 -27.09 11.82 13.95
N GLY A 6 -26.73 12.94 13.31
CA GLY A 6 -25.85 12.97 12.15
C GLY A 6 -24.47 12.38 12.43
N ILE A 7 -23.88 12.71 13.58
CA ILE A 7 -22.57 12.21 14.02
C ILE A 7 -22.64 10.72 14.33
N ILE A 8 -23.62 10.27 15.13
CA ILE A 8 -23.80 8.86 15.48
C ILE A 8 -23.93 8.01 14.21
N ARG A 9 -24.75 8.45 13.25
CA ARG A 9 -24.93 7.74 11.98
C ARG A 9 -23.62 7.62 11.18
N LYS A 10 -22.83 8.70 11.11
CA LYS A 10 -21.55 8.69 10.41
C LYS A 10 -20.54 7.75 11.07
N LEU A 11 -20.36 7.86 12.39
CA LEU A 11 -19.43 7.03 13.14
C LEU A 11 -19.88 5.56 13.26
N GLY A 12 -21.18 5.27 13.12
CA GLY A 12 -21.73 3.92 13.18
C GLY A 12 -21.58 3.13 11.88
N HIS A 13 -21.64 3.78 10.72
CA HIS A 13 -21.72 3.08 9.43
C HIS A 13 -20.49 3.23 8.52
N LYS A 14 -19.70 4.29 8.65
CA LYS A 14 -18.57 4.50 7.74
C LYS A 14 -17.33 3.75 8.21
N ARG A 15 -16.83 2.85 7.35
CA ARG A 15 -15.53 2.17 7.49
C ARG A 15 -14.32 3.10 7.31
N SER A 16 -14.52 4.26 6.69
CA SER A 16 -13.49 5.27 6.45
C SER A 16 -14.14 6.65 6.38
N LEU A 17 -13.55 7.62 7.06
CA LEU A 17 -13.96 9.02 7.07
C LEU A 17 -12.84 9.84 6.45
N SER A 18 -13.16 10.69 5.48
CA SER A 18 -12.17 11.65 4.96
C SER A 18 -11.78 12.67 6.04
N ASP A 19 -10.65 13.36 5.85
CA ASP A 19 -10.20 14.42 6.76
C ASP A 19 -11.26 15.52 6.92
N SER A 20 -11.93 15.90 5.83
CA SER A 20 -13.02 16.88 5.86
C SER A 20 -14.21 16.40 6.70
N GLU A 21 -14.49 15.09 6.69
CA GLU A 21 -15.57 14.53 7.48
C GLU A 21 -15.21 14.42 8.96
N LEU A 22 -13.97 14.04 9.27
CA LEU A 22 -13.48 14.07 10.64
C LEU A 22 -13.53 15.47 11.22
N SER A 23 -13.06 16.48 10.47
CA SER A 23 -13.10 17.88 10.89
C SER A 23 -14.54 18.33 11.16
N ARG A 24 -15.48 18.02 10.26
CA ARG A 24 -16.90 18.33 10.47
C ARG A 24 -17.49 17.63 11.70
N ILE A 25 -17.13 16.37 11.95
CA ILE A 25 -17.61 15.65 13.13
C ILE A 25 -17.00 16.24 14.40
N SER A 26 -15.70 16.54 14.40
CA SER A 26 -15.00 17.19 15.51
C SER A 26 -15.64 18.54 15.88
N ASN A 27 -15.92 19.38 14.90
CA ASN A 27 -16.61 20.67 15.11
C ASN A 27 -18.02 20.46 15.69
N GLY A 28 -18.76 19.46 15.18
CA GLY A 28 -20.08 19.12 15.70
C GLY A 28 -20.05 18.58 17.13
N LEU A 29 -19.04 17.78 17.50
CA LEU A 29 -18.84 17.31 18.87
C LEU A 29 -18.48 18.47 19.80
N SER A 30 -17.60 19.37 19.36
CA SER A 30 -17.26 20.58 20.12
C SER A 30 -18.50 21.44 20.43
N TYR A 31 -19.35 21.66 19.42
CA TYR A 31 -20.63 22.36 19.59
C TYR A 31 -21.53 21.66 20.63
N LEU A 32 -21.65 20.34 20.57
CA LEU A 32 -22.47 19.57 21.52
C LEU A 32 -21.90 19.61 22.94
N THR A 33 -20.58 19.51 23.10
CA THR A 33 -19.91 19.66 24.41
C THR A 33 -20.17 21.05 24.99
N GLN A 34 -20.06 22.11 24.19
CA GLN A 34 -20.36 23.49 24.63
C GLN A 34 -21.83 23.66 25.02
N ALA A 35 -22.73 22.95 24.36
CA ALA A 35 -24.15 22.91 24.71
C ALA A 35 -24.47 22.00 25.94
N GLY A 36 -23.46 21.46 26.62
CA GLY A 36 -23.62 20.66 27.84
C GLY A 36 -23.93 19.18 27.62
N PHE A 37 -23.85 18.68 26.38
CA PHE A 37 -24.01 17.25 26.11
C PHE A 37 -22.75 16.47 26.49
N LYS A 38 -22.96 15.32 27.16
CA LYS A 38 -21.92 14.33 27.43
C LYS A 38 -21.67 13.48 26.19
N VAL A 39 -20.59 13.76 25.47
CA VAL A 39 -20.24 13.16 24.16
C VAL A 39 -18.84 12.54 24.14
N GLU A 40 -18.27 12.25 25.30
CA GLU A 40 -16.92 11.70 25.48
C GLU A 40 -16.73 10.38 24.70
N TRP A 41 -17.73 9.50 24.73
CA TRP A 41 -17.68 8.24 23.98
C TRP A 41 -17.64 8.44 22.46
N LEU A 42 -18.21 9.54 21.95
CA LEU A 42 -18.14 9.90 20.53
C LEU A 42 -16.76 10.44 20.16
N TRP A 43 -16.10 11.16 21.07
CA TRP A 43 -14.71 11.60 20.90
C TRP A 43 -13.77 10.41 20.76
N SER A 44 -13.84 9.44 21.68
CA SER A 44 -13.03 8.21 21.59
C SER A 44 -13.31 7.45 20.29
N LYS A 45 -14.57 7.38 19.87
CA LYS A 45 -14.95 6.71 18.62
C LYS A 45 -14.42 7.43 17.38
N LEU A 46 -14.39 8.76 17.39
CA LEU A 46 -13.79 9.58 16.32
C LEU A 46 -12.29 9.33 16.22
N GLU A 47 -11.59 9.29 17.35
CA GLU A 47 -10.16 9.00 17.41
C GLU A 47 -9.82 7.61 16.87
N MET A 48 -10.58 6.58 17.26
CA MET A 48 -10.42 5.23 16.72
C MET A 48 -10.60 5.19 15.20
N ALA A 49 -11.57 5.95 14.67
CA ALA A 49 -11.80 6.03 13.24
C ALA A 49 -10.63 6.74 12.50
N ASP A 50 -10.06 7.78 13.11
CA ASP A 50 -8.88 8.48 12.58
C ASP A 50 -7.64 7.59 12.55
N LEU A 51 -7.33 6.92 13.66
CA LEU A 51 -6.22 5.98 13.77
C LEU A 51 -6.38 4.81 12.78
N GLY A 52 -7.60 4.27 12.66
CA GLY A 52 -7.91 3.22 11.72
C GLY A 52 -7.66 3.63 10.27
N ARG A 53 -8.04 4.86 9.88
CA ARG A 53 -7.72 5.41 8.55
C ARG A 53 -6.21 5.53 8.36
N LYS A 54 -5.51 6.22 9.26
CA LYS A 54 -4.07 6.45 9.16
C LYS A 54 -3.28 5.14 8.98
N LYS A 55 -3.66 4.10 9.73
CA LYS A 55 -3.06 2.76 9.58
C LYS A 55 -3.31 2.17 8.20
N ARG A 56 -4.54 2.28 7.68
CA ARG A 56 -4.88 1.79 6.33
C ARG A 56 -4.11 2.52 5.25
N ASP A 57 -3.99 3.84 5.35
CA ASP A 57 -3.27 4.67 4.39
C ASP A 57 -1.77 4.32 4.39
N ALA A 58 -1.17 4.13 5.57
CA ALA A 58 0.20 3.66 5.70
C ALA A 58 0.41 2.25 5.10
N CYS A 59 -0.51 1.32 5.37
CA CYS A 59 -0.48 0.00 4.74
C CYS A 59 -0.61 0.08 3.21
N GLN A 60 -1.49 0.95 2.71
CA GLN A 60 -1.67 1.14 1.27
C GLN A 60 -0.43 1.72 0.60
N ALA A 61 0.21 2.71 1.23
CA ALA A 61 1.48 3.26 0.78
C ALA A 61 2.57 2.17 0.73
N ARG A 62 2.69 1.35 1.77
CA ARG A 62 3.65 0.24 1.81
C ARG A 62 3.38 -0.81 0.73
N ILE A 63 2.11 -1.12 0.44
CA ILE A 63 1.75 -2.04 -0.66
C ILE A 63 2.21 -1.48 -2.01
N LEU A 64 2.04 -0.17 -2.26
CA LEU A 64 2.47 0.46 -3.50
C LEU A 64 3.99 0.42 -3.67
N GLU A 65 4.72 0.70 -2.59
CA GLU A 65 6.19 0.61 -2.56
C GLU A 65 6.66 -0.83 -2.87
N LEU A 66 6.13 -1.83 -2.16
CA LEU A 66 6.45 -3.24 -2.39
C LEU A 66 6.14 -3.68 -3.83
N LYS A 67 5.04 -3.22 -4.42
CA LYS A 67 4.72 -3.49 -5.83
C LYS A 67 5.78 -2.94 -6.78
N GLN A 68 6.33 -1.76 -6.50
CA GLN A 68 7.41 -1.19 -7.31
C GLN A 68 8.72 -1.97 -7.14
N GLU A 69 9.04 -2.39 -5.93
CA GLU A 69 10.23 -3.21 -5.64
C GLU A 69 10.15 -4.56 -6.35
N VAL A 70 9.01 -5.26 -6.27
CA VAL A 70 8.77 -6.52 -7.00
C VAL A 70 8.97 -6.33 -8.50
N LYS A 71 8.42 -5.26 -9.09
CA LYS A 71 8.59 -4.96 -10.52
C LYS A 71 10.06 -4.71 -10.91
N LYS A 72 10.85 -4.09 -10.03
CA LYS A 72 12.30 -3.90 -10.25
C LYS A 72 13.02 -5.24 -10.23
N LEU A 73 12.70 -6.11 -9.27
CA LEU A 73 13.27 -7.45 -9.14
C LEU A 73 12.93 -8.34 -10.34
N GLU A 74 11.69 -8.32 -10.82
CA GLU A 74 11.27 -9.06 -12.02
C GLU A 74 12.07 -8.69 -13.27
N ARG A 75 12.36 -7.40 -13.46
CA ARG A 75 13.21 -6.93 -14.57
C ARG A 75 14.65 -7.41 -14.41
N ALA A 76 15.22 -7.29 -13.21
CA ALA A 76 16.57 -7.75 -12.94
C ALA A 76 16.71 -9.26 -13.18
N MET A 77 15.74 -10.05 -12.71
CA MET A 77 15.70 -11.50 -12.92
C MET A 77 15.60 -11.85 -14.42
N SER A 78 14.82 -11.09 -15.18
CA SER A 78 14.71 -11.27 -16.64
C SER A 78 16.04 -10.99 -17.34
N GLY A 79 16.77 -9.94 -16.92
CA GLY A 79 18.11 -9.63 -17.42
C GLY A 79 19.10 -10.76 -17.16
N LEU A 80 19.19 -11.22 -15.90
CA LEU A 80 20.07 -12.33 -15.52
C LEU A 80 19.75 -13.62 -16.27
N LYS A 81 18.47 -13.90 -16.55
CA LYS A 81 18.06 -15.06 -17.33
C LYS A 81 18.53 -14.95 -18.79
N ALA A 82 18.51 -13.75 -19.37
CA ALA A 82 19.04 -13.51 -20.71
C ALA A 82 20.57 -13.69 -20.74
N ASP A 83 21.28 -13.14 -19.76
CA ASP A 83 22.74 -13.27 -19.64
C ASP A 83 23.16 -14.74 -19.51
N LEU A 84 22.48 -15.50 -18.65
CA LEU A 84 22.71 -16.95 -18.50
C LEU A 84 22.51 -17.70 -19.82
N LYS A 85 21.47 -17.36 -20.60
CA LYS A 85 21.21 -17.99 -21.89
C LYS A 85 22.33 -17.67 -22.88
N ASN A 86 22.77 -16.42 -22.94
CA ASN A 86 23.87 -15.99 -23.80
C ASN A 86 25.17 -16.72 -23.46
N GLU A 87 25.50 -16.86 -22.18
CA GLU A 87 26.74 -17.51 -21.76
C GLU A 87 26.74 -19.02 -22.08
N LYS A 88 25.59 -19.69 -21.93
CA LYS A 88 25.42 -21.08 -22.39
C LYS A 88 25.64 -21.23 -23.90
N VAL A 89 25.13 -20.29 -24.70
CA VAL A 89 25.33 -20.31 -26.15
C VAL A 89 26.82 -20.13 -26.50
N LYS A 90 27.52 -19.20 -25.84
CA LYS A 90 28.96 -19.00 -26.04
C LYS A 90 29.77 -20.26 -25.69
N LEU A 91 29.49 -20.88 -24.54
CA LEU A 91 30.17 -22.10 -24.10
C LEU A 91 29.99 -23.26 -25.10
N ASN A 92 28.77 -23.43 -25.63
CA ASN A 92 28.49 -24.44 -26.64
C ASN A 92 29.22 -24.16 -27.96
N HIS A 93 29.25 -22.90 -28.41
CA HIS A 93 29.96 -22.51 -29.63
C HIS A 93 31.48 -22.72 -29.50
N SER A 94 32.08 -22.37 -28.35
CA SER A 94 33.50 -22.62 -28.11
C SER A 94 33.84 -24.10 -28.05
N SER A 95 32.98 -24.92 -27.44
CA SER A 95 33.17 -26.38 -27.37
C SER A 95 33.13 -27.01 -28.77
N PHE A 96 32.17 -26.59 -29.61
CA PHE A 96 32.05 -27.06 -30.99
C PHE A 96 33.24 -26.66 -31.87
N ARG A 97 33.72 -25.42 -31.73
CA ARG A 97 34.92 -24.94 -32.45
C ARG A 97 36.16 -25.74 -32.09
N ASN A 98 36.34 -26.05 -30.81
CA ASN A 98 37.48 -26.86 -30.34
C ASN A 98 37.41 -28.29 -30.88
N PHE A 99 36.22 -28.89 -30.95
CA PHE A 99 36.03 -30.24 -31.50
C PHE A 99 36.42 -30.33 -32.99
N LEU A 100 35.99 -29.37 -33.82
CA LEU A 100 36.33 -29.34 -35.25
C LEU A 100 37.82 -29.05 -35.52
N GLY A 101 38.46 -28.24 -34.68
CA GLY A 101 39.89 -27.91 -34.82
C GLY A 101 40.82 -29.09 -34.55
N VAL A 102 40.42 -30.04 -33.71
CA VAL A 102 41.22 -31.24 -33.39
C VAL A 102 41.11 -32.32 -34.47
N ALA A 103 40.07 -32.29 -35.31
CA ALA A 103 39.85 -33.27 -36.38
C ALA A 103 40.59 -32.95 -37.70
N SER A 104 41.36 -31.85 -37.77
CA SER A 104 42.04 -31.39 -39.00
C SER A 104 43.57 -31.52 -38.97
N ALA A 105 44.14 -32.35 -38.08
CA ALA A 105 45.57 -32.66 -38.01
C ALA A 105 45.80 -34.15 -38.31
#